data_AF-A0A553R055-F1
#
_entry.id   AF-A0A553R055-F1
#
_cell.length_a   1.000
_cell.length_b   1.000
_cell.length_c   1.000
_cell.angle_alpha   90.00
_cell.angle_beta   90.00
_cell.angle_gamma   90.00
#
_symmetry.space_group_name_H-M   'P 1'
#
loop_
_entity.id
_entity.type
_entity.pdbx_description
1 polymer ?
#
loop_
_entity_poly.entity_id
_entity_poly.type
_entity_poly.pdbx_seq_one_letter_code
_entity_poly.pdbx_strand_id
1 'polypeptide(L)' 'KAEGNVAGLSSVPVATDYKPRNGDVKTFYTFESVLGKGSFGAVYKANRKSDGKKVAIKHLPKNEYVTSVEV' A
#
# COMPACT_ATOMS: atom_id res chain seq x y z
N LYS A 1 -13.01 -8.55 43.07
CA LYS A 1 -14.29 -8.27 42.36
C LYS A 1 -14.14 -6.92 41.67
N ALA A 2 -14.75 -6.75 40.48
CA ALA A 2 -14.51 -5.73 39.42
C ALA A 2 -13.28 -6.08 38.56
N GLU A 3 -13.35 -6.74 37.39
CA GLU A 3 -14.24 -6.63 36.21
C GLU A 3 -14.24 -5.24 35.57
N GLY A 4 -13.42 -5.10 34.53
CA GLY A 4 -13.36 -3.95 33.63
C GLY A 4 -12.69 -4.37 32.32
N ASN A 5 -13.43 -5.07 31.46
CA ASN A 5 -13.05 -5.35 30.08
C ASN A 5 -12.87 -4.02 29.34
N VAL A 6 -11.65 -3.64 28.99
CA VAL A 6 -11.41 -2.51 28.06
C VAL A 6 -11.54 -3.05 26.63
N ALA A 7 -12.77 -3.36 26.24
CA ALA A 7 -13.14 -3.58 24.85
C ALA A 7 -13.12 -2.21 24.14
N GLY A 8 -11.96 -1.77 23.67
CA GLY A 8 -11.85 -0.44 23.06
C GLY A 8 -10.57 -0.12 22.29
N LEU A 9 -9.69 -1.09 22.02
CA LEU A 9 -8.47 -0.84 21.25
C LEU A 9 -8.63 -1.33 19.80
N SER A 10 -8.97 -0.36 18.94
CA SER A 10 -8.85 -0.33 17.48
C SER A 10 -9.39 -1.54 16.70
N SER A 11 -10.66 -1.48 16.26
CA SER A 11 -11.26 -2.41 15.31
C SER A 11 -10.71 -2.30 13.87
N VAL A 12 -9.66 -1.51 13.66
CA VAL A 12 -8.92 -1.52 12.39
C VAL A 12 -8.01 -2.75 12.39
N PRO A 13 -8.23 -3.72 11.49
CA PRO A 13 -7.32 -4.86 11.40
C PRO A 13 -5.94 -4.32 11.02
N VAL A 14 -4.99 -4.40 11.96
CA VAL A 14 -3.57 -4.26 11.62
C VAL A 14 -3.29 -5.25 10.49
N ALA A 15 -2.71 -4.76 9.40
CA ALA A 15 -2.28 -5.60 8.28
C ALA A 15 -1.08 -6.46 8.69
N THR A 16 -1.32 -7.47 9.53
CA THR A 16 -0.33 -8.46 10.00
C THR A 16 0.05 -9.45 8.90
N ASP A 17 -0.68 -9.43 7.78
CA ASP A 17 -0.54 -10.31 6.63
C ASP A 17 0.42 -9.76 5.56
N TYR A 18 1.12 -8.65 5.85
CA TYR A 18 2.15 -8.11 4.98
C TYR A 18 3.51 -8.78 5.26
N LYS A 19 4.15 -9.29 4.20
CA LYS A 19 5.56 -9.71 4.20
C LYS A 19 6.26 -9.02 3.03
N PRO A 20 7.44 -8.40 3.24
CA PRO A 20 8.22 -7.83 2.14
C PRO A 20 8.60 -8.93 1.15
N ARG A 21 8.57 -8.61 -0.14
CA ARG A 21 8.93 -9.53 -1.23
C ARG A 21 9.88 -8.81 -2.20
N ASN A 22 10.92 -9.51 -2.63
CA ASN A 22 11.77 -9.07 -3.73
C ASN A 22 11.19 -9.59 -5.05
N GLY A 23 11.10 -8.72 -6.07
CA GLY A 23 10.60 -9.05 -7.39
C GLY A 23 9.65 -8.00 -7.95
N ASP A 24 9.18 -8.22 -9.19
CA ASP A 24 8.18 -7.34 -9.81
C ASP A 24 6.85 -7.43 -9.04
N VAL A 25 6.31 -6.27 -8.67
CA VAL A 25 5.00 -6.14 -8.02
C VAL A 25 3.88 -6.81 -8.84
N LYS A 26 3.97 -6.82 -10.18
CA LYS A 26 3.00 -7.46 -11.08
C LYS A 26 2.97 -8.99 -10.94
N THR A 27 4.03 -9.59 -10.41
CA THR A 27 4.06 -11.02 -10.11
C THR A 27 3.07 -11.35 -9.01
N PHE A 28 2.95 -10.50 -7.99
CA PHE A 28 2.17 -10.76 -6.77
C PHE A 28 0.77 -10.12 -6.76
N TYR A 29 0.54 -9.11 -7.60
CA TYR A 29 -0.70 -8.34 -7.62
C TYR A 29 -1.24 -8.19 -9.04
N THR A 30 -2.56 -8.22 -9.17
CA THR A 30 -3.27 -7.87 -10.40
C THR A 30 -3.79 -6.45 -10.26
N PHE A 31 -3.26 -5.51 -11.04
CA PHE A 31 -3.66 -4.11 -11.03
C PHE A 31 -5.00 -3.92 -11.75
N GLU A 32 -5.81 -3.00 -11.22
CA GLU A 32 -7.07 -2.55 -11.81
C GLU A 32 -6.96 -1.05 -12.14
N SER A 33 -7.93 -0.24 -11.70
CA SER A 33 -7.98 1.20 -11.97
C SER A 33 -7.10 2.02 -11.03
N VAL A 34 -6.81 3.26 -11.45
CA VAL A 34 -6.19 4.27 -10.58
C VAL A 34 -7.23 4.80 -9.60
N LEU A 35 -6.88 4.82 -8.31
CA LEU A 35 -7.69 5.41 -7.24
C LEU A 35 -7.37 6.89 -7.00
N GLY A 36 -6.13 7.31 -7.26
CA GLY A 36 -5.72 8.70 -7.12
C GLY A 36 -4.34 8.98 -7.67
N LYS A 37 -4.07 10.24 -7.99
CA LYS A 37 -2.76 10.73 -8.45
C LYS A 37 -2.40 11.99 -7.67
N GLY A 38 -1.14 12.09 -7.24
CA GLY A 38 -0.59 13.29 -6.59
C GLY A 38 0.87 13.49 -7.00
N SER A 39 1.52 14.49 -6.41
CA SER A 39 2.92 14.83 -6.71
C SER A 39 3.90 13.67 -6.48
N PHE A 40 3.59 12.79 -5.53
CA PHE A 40 4.41 11.62 -5.19
C PHE A 40 4.08 10.36 -6.01
N GLY A 41 3.24 10.46 -7.04
CA GLY A 41 2.88 9.35 -7.91
C GLY A 41 1.41 8.94 -7.83
N ALA A 42 1.12 7.70 -8.23
CA ALA A 42 -0.24 7.20 -8.42
C ALA A 42 -0.56 6.05 -7.46
N VAL A 43 -1.80 6.00 -6.98
CA VAL A 43 -2.35 4.90 -6.19
C VAL A 43 -3.27 4.07 -7.08
N TYR A 44 -3.06 2.77 -7.11
CA TYR A 44 -3.83 1.81 -7.90
C TYR A 44 -4.64 0.90 -7.00
N LYS A 45 -5.83 0.55 -7.45
CA LYS A 45 -6.59 -0.58 -6.94
C LYS A 45 -5.95 -1.86 -7.47
N ALA A 46 -5.81 -2.87 -6.64
CA ALA A 46 -5.27 -4.16 -7.05
C ALA A 46 -5.84 -5.31 -6.22
N ASN A 47 -5.77 -6.53 -6.77
CA ASN A 47 -6.03 -7.77 -6.03
C ASN A 47 -4.71 -8.48 -5.75
N ARG A 48 -4.48 -8.84 -4.48
CA ARG A 48 -3.35 -9.68 -4.07
C ARG A 48 -3.60 -11.12 -4.51
N LYS A 49 -2.71 -11.69 -5.32
CA LYS A 49 -2.95 -13.03 -5.91
C LYS A 49 -2.93 -14.16 -4.89
N SER A 50 -2.22 -14.01 -3.77
CA SER A 50 -2.08 -15.08 -2.77
C SER A 50 -3.36 -15.41 -2.02
N ASP A 51 -4.27 -14.45 -1.87
CA ASP A 51 -5.47 -14.58 -1.03
C ASP A 51 -6.69 -13.82 -1.57
N GLY A 52 -6.57 -13.17 -2.73
CA GLY A 52 -7.66 -12.42 -3.36
C GLY A 52 -7.98 -11.07 -2.71
N LYS A 53 -7.20 -10.61 -1.72
CA LYS A 53 -7.51 -9.39 -0.97
C LYS A 53 -7.37 -8.15 -1.86
N LYS A 54 -8.39 -7.27 -1.83
CA LYS A 54 -8.35 -5.95 -2.44
C LYS A 54 -7.41 -5.03 -1.66
N VAL A 55 -6.48 -4.39 -2.35
CA VAL A 55 -5.46 -3.50 -1.78
C VAL A 55 -5.30 -2.23 -2.60
N ALA A 56 -4.75 -1.20 -1.96
CA ALA A 56 -4.26 0.00 -2.64
C ALA A 56 -2.72 -0.05 -2.72
N ILE A 57 -2.17 0.13 -3.92
CA ILE A 57 -0.72 0.16 -4.17
C ILE A 57 -0.32 1.56 -4.60
N LYS A 58 0.50 2.26 -3.80
CA LYS A 58 1.10 3.54 -4.17
C LYS A 58 2.39 3.30 -4.94
N HIS A 59 2.40 3.62 -6.23
CA HIS A 59 3.59 3.60 -7.06
C HIS A 59 4.33 4.93 -6.92
N LEU A 60 5.54 4.86 -6.39
CA LEU A 60 6.48 5.97 -6.36
C LEU A 60 7.38 5.84 -7.58
N PRO A 61 7.33 6.78 -8.55
CA PRO A 61 8.30 6.77 -9.63
C PRO A 61 9.71 6.87 -9.03
N LYS A 62 10.66 6.14 -9.60
CA LYS A 62 12.07 6.37 -9.29
C LYS A 62 12.38 7.78 -9.78
N ASN A 63 12.55 8.72 -8.86
CA ASN A 63 13.05 10.03 -9.21
C ASN A 63 14.45 9.83 -9.79
N GLU A 64 14.65 10.10 -11.08
CA GLU A 64 15.85 10.84 -11.45
C GLU A 64 15.61 12.22 -10.85
N TYR A 65 16.30 12.53 -9.75
CA TYR A 65 16.42 13.93 -9.35
C TYR A 65 17.17 14.62 -10.48
N VAL A 66 16.45 15.15 -11.47
CA VAL A 66 17.00 16.18 -12.35
C VAL A 66 17.20 17.38 -11.45
N THR A 67 18.41 17.50 -10.93
CA THR A 67 18.91 18.75 -10.39
C THR A 67 18.86 19.73 -11.56
N SER A 68 17.81 20.52 -11.64
CA SER A 68 17.83 21.73 -12.45
C SER A 68 18.87 22.64 -11.81
N VAL A 69 20.14 22.49 -12.20
CA VAL A 69 21.14 23.52 -11.96
C VAL A 69 20.85 24.57 -13.01
N GLU A 70 20.04 25.57 -12.65
CA GLU A 70 20.06 26.84 -13.36
C GLU A 70 21.38 27.53 -12.97
N VAL A 71 22.29 27.67 -13.94
CA VAL A 71 23.47 28.56 -13.88
C VAL A 71 23.23 29.72 -14.83
#